data_AF-A0A2D4RVU1-F1
#
_entry.id   AF-A0A2D4RVU1-F1
#
_cell.length_a   1.000
_cell.length_b   1.000
_cell.length_c   1.000
_cell.angle_alpha   90.00
_cell.angle_beta   90.00
_cell.angle_gamma   90.00
#
_symmetry.space_group_name_H-M   'P 1'
#
loop_
_entity.id
_entity.type
_entity.pdbx_description
1 polymer ?
#
loop_
_entity_poly.entity_id
_entity_poly.type
_entity_poly.pdbx_seq_one_letter_code
_entity_poly.pdbx_strand_id
1 'polypeptide(L)'
;MMEESSTVDSEHASVVHSDAPSRLRASSQGKRLFGLLIDIVLIILILNTLDSLFRQENWDLKQQARSWLDLTWFYGGAMLFLVFRDLSQNGSPGKRMLGMCLRKIENLNEIVPKDRLFKRNLSLFILPWEAWEIFRDPYGRRLGDRLAGTVVIDNPDAMRPMRRLLLSNLLFFGFFIIALGLQQPNMRKTSAFQVSYEVVKQDSRYLELRAAGFELEEPELHLDFRGDAEDSRVRFRVNQDEEVQIFEVVLALVEKPSPHWELKGLEFQTLKQEEED
;
A
#
# COMPACT_ATOMS: atom_id res chain seq x y z
N MET A 1 63.01 52.54 -17.72
CA MET A 1 62.04 53.51 -17.17
C MET A 1 60.66 52.99 -17.56
N MET A 2 59.85 52.72 -16.53
CA MET A 2 58.41 52.37 -16.51
C MET A 2 57.96 50.94 -16.84
N GLU A 3 57.17 50.46 -15.88
CA GLU A 3 56.44 49.20 -15.69
C GLU A 3 55.11 49.17 -16.47
N GLU A 4 54.55 47.97 -16.64
CA GLU A 4 53.14 47.54 -16.41
C GLU A 4 52.85 46.30 -17.29
N SER A 5 52.70 45.08 -16.73
CA SER A 5 51.57 44.50 -15.98
C SER A 5 50.38 44.06 -16.86
N SER A 6 50.10 42.74 -16.81
CA SER A 6 48.79 42.04 -16.86
C SER A 6 47.75 42.48 -17.91
N THR A 7 47.11 41.61 -18.69
CA THR A 7 46.13 40.63 -18.20
C THR A 7 45.78 39.62 -19.28
N VAL A 8 45.44 38.42 -18.81
CA VAL A 8 44.66 37.38 -19.48
C VAL A 8 43.35 37.98 -19.97
N ASP A 9 42.93 37.68 -21.21
CA ASP A 9 41.52 37.61 -21.55
C ASP A 9 41.27 36.54 -22.61
N SER A 10 40.74 35.43 -22.12
CA SER A 10 40.10 34.36 -22.87
C SER A 10 38.81 34.89 -23.50
N GLU A 11 38.80 35.10 -24.82
CA GLU A 11 37.56 35.35 -25.55
C GLU A 11 36.70 34.08 -25.57
N HIS A 12 35.68 34.14 -24.73
CA HIS A 12 34.40 33.45 -24.75
C HIS A 12 34.08 32.72 -26.06
N ALA A 13 34.33 31.41 -26.08
CA ALA A 13 33.53 30.49 -26.88
C ALA A 13 32.08 30.57 -26.37
N SER A 14 31.24 31.28 -27.11
CA SER A 14 29.79 31.27 -26.94
C SER A 14 29.31 29.84 -27.19
N VAL A 15 29.11 29.11 -26.09
CA VAL A 15 28.39 27.84 -26.08
C VAL A 15 26.95 28.19 -26.47
N VAL A 16 26.68 28.09 -27.78
CA VAL A 16 25.34 28.02 -28.31
C VAL A 16 24.72 26.79 -27.69
N HIS A 17 23.92 26.98 -26.64
CA HIS A 17 22.96 25.97 -26.18
C HIS A 17 22.00 25.74 -27.34
N SER A 18 22.31 24.74 -28.17
CA SER A 18 21.33 24.21 -29.10
C SER A 18 20.24 23.55 -28.26
N ASP A 19 19.16 24.27 -27.98
CA ASP A 19 17.86 23.69 -27.63
C ASP A 19 17.35 22.93 -28.86
N ALA A 20 17.99 21.80 -29.16
CA ALA A 20 17.43 20.82 -30.06
C ALA A 20 16.14 20.33 -29.39
N PRO A 21 14.98 20.35 -30.07
CA PRO A 21 13.75 19.82 -29.51
C PRO A 21 14.02 18.39 -29.08
N SER A 22 13.83 18.11 -27.80
CA SER A 22 14.09 16.80 -27.19
C SER A 22 13.46 15.73 -28.06
N ARG A 23 14.28 14.94 -28.78
CA ARG A 23 13.75 13.90 -29.66
C ARG A 23 12.89 12.97 -28.81
N LEU A 24 11.59 12.89 -29.13
CA LEU A 24 10.65 12.02 -28.43
C LEU A 24 11.19 10.59 -28.50
N ARG A 25 11.63 10.07 -27.36
CA ARG A 25 12.28 8.77 -27.25
C ARG A 25 11.28 7.76 -26.69
N ALA A 26 11.25 6.58 -27.30
CA ALA A 26 10.54 5.44 -26.75
C ALA A 26 11.11 5.11 -25.37
N SER A 27 10.24 4.97 -24.37
CA SER A 27 10.69 4.68 -23.01
C SER A 27 11.24 3.26 -22.91
N SER A 28 12.20 3.02 -22.02
CA SER A 28 12.86 1.70 -21.89
C SER A 28 11.89 0.61 -21.42
N GLN A 29 12.14 -0.64 -21.83
CA GLN A 29 11.31 -1.80 -21.46
C GLN A 29 11.17 -1.94 -19.94
N GLY A 30 12.29 -1.84 -19.19
CA GLY A 30 12.29 -1.94 -17.73
C GLY A 30 11.48 -0.83 -17.05
N LYS A 31 11.58 0.41 -17.53
CA LYS A 31 10.80 1.54 -16.99
C LYS A 31 9.30 1.35 -17.21
N ARG A 32 8.89 0.74 -18.32
CA ARG A 32 7.48 0.41 -18.59
C ARG A 32 6.95 -0.68 -17.67
N LEU A 33 7.70 -1.76 -17.50
CA LEU A 33 7.34 -2.82 -16.57
C LEU A 33 7.24 -2.28 -15.14
N PHE A 34 8.20 -1.45 -14.73
CA PHE A 34 8.17 -0.83 -13.41
C PHE A 34 6.96 0.10 -13.23
N GLY A 35 6.54 0.83 -14.27
CA GLY A 35 5.31 1.62 -14.24
C GLY A 35 4.06 0.77 -14.04
N LEU A 36 3.99 -0.40 -14.69
CA LEU A 36 2.93 -1.39 -14.46
C LEU A 36 2.95 -1.93 -13.03
N LEU A 37 4.13 -2.25 -12.49
CA LEU A 37 4.28 -2.72 -11.10
C LEU A 37 3.81 -1.66 -10.09
N ILE A 38 4.18 -0.40 -10.29
CA ILE A 38 3.72 0.71 -9.44
C ILE A 38 2.19 0.79 -9.42
N ASP A 39 1.54 0.67 -10.58
CA ASP A 39 0.08 0.69 -10.64
C ASP A 39 -0.55 -0.49 -9.89
N ILE A 40 0.06 -1.68 -9.95
CA ILE A 40 -0.40 -2.88 -9.24
C ILE A 40 -0.25 -2.68 -7.72
N VAL A 41 0.91 -2.22 -7.27
CA VAL A 41 1.14 -1.92 -5.84
C VAL A 41 0.15 -0.86 -5.37
N LEU A 42 -0.04 0.21 -6.16
CA LEU A 42 -0.95 1.29 -5.81
C LEU A 42 -2.40 0.80 -5.62
N ILE A 43 -2.91 -0.04 -6.53
CA ILE A 43 -4.28 -0.54 -6.37
C ILE A 43 -4.42 -1.52 -5.21
N ILE A 44 -3.40 -2.35 -4.96
CA ILE A 44 -3.38 -3.22 -3.77
C ILE A 44 -3.44 -2.36 -2.51
N LEU A 45 -2.66 -1.28 -2.42
CA LEU A 45 -2.70 -0.35 -1.30
C LEU A 45 -4.07 0.29 -1.15
N ILE A 46 -4.66 0.82 -2.23
CA ILE A 46 -6.00 1.42 -2.20
C ILE A 46 -7.04 0.42 -1.70
N LEU A 47 -7.08 -0.78 -2.28
CA LEU A 47 -8.07 -1.79 -1.90
C LEU A 47 -7.88 -2.28 -0.46
N ASN A 48 -6.63 -2.48 -0.02
CA ASN A 48 -6.34 -2.86 1.35
C ASN A 48 -6.72 -1.76 2.35
N THR A 49 -6.44 -0.50 2.02
CA THR A 49 -6.87 0.63 2.86
C THR A 49 -8.38 0.77 2.91
N LEU A 50 -9.09 0.56 1.79
CA LEU A 50 -10.56 0.58 1.77
C LEU A 50 -11.15 -0.58 2.58
N ASP A 51 -10.63 -1.80 2.43
CA ASP A 51 -11.04 -2.96 3.24
C ASP A 51 -10.79 -2.70 4.73
N SER A 52 -9.66 -2.09 5.07
CA SER A 52 -9.29 -1.68 6.43
C SER A 52 -10.24 -0.61 6.99
N LEU A 53 -10.61 0.40 6.20
CA LEU A 53 -11.54 1.46 6.60
C LEU A 53 -12.97 0.94 6.84
N PHE A 54 -13.45 0.11 5.93
CA PHE A 54 -14.81 -0.44 5.97
C PHE A 54 -14.91 -1.78 6.70
N ARG A 55 -13.85 -2.19 7.40
CA ARG A 55 -13.82 -3.43 8.18
C ARG A 55 -14.95 -3.40 9.20
N GLN A 56 -15.80 -4.43 9.15
CA GLN A 56 -16.94 -4.58 10.04
C GLN A 56 -16.52 -5.16 11.39
N GLU A 57 -17.43 -5.13 12.36
CA GLU A 57 -17.26 -5.86 13.63
C GLU A 57 -17.18 -7.37 13.41
N ASN A 58 -16.43 -8.03 14.29
CA ASN A 58 -16.17 -9.46 14.32
C ASN A 58 -15.59 -9.98 13.00
N TRP A 59 -14.74 -9.16 12.36
CA TRP A 59 -14.15 -9.49 11.07
C TRP A 59 -13.23 -10.71 11.13
N ASP A 60 -12.66 -10.99 12.30
CA ASP A 60 -11.85 -12.17 12.60
C ASP A 60 -12.63 -13.47 12.38
N LEU A 61 -13.87 -13.55 12.86
CA LEU A 61 -14.75 -14.71 12.65
C LEU A 61 -15.30 -14.74 11.21
N LYS A 62 -15.66 -13.57 10.65
CA LYS A 62 -16.13 -13.47 9.26
C LYS A 62 -15.06 -13.90 8.25
N GLN A 63 -13.78 -13.68 8.57
CA GLN A 63 -12.68 -14.10 7.72
C GLN A 63 -12.55 -15.62 7.66
N GLN A 64 -12.86 -16.33 8.74
CA GLN A 64 -12.90 -17.80 8.75
C GLN A 64 -14.07 -18.34 7.92
N ALA A 65 -15.19 -17.62 7.89
CA ALA A 65 -16.36 -17.96 7.09
C ALA A 65 -16.33 -17.45 5.63
N ARG A 66 -15.20 -16.88 5.19
CA ARG A 66 -15.10 -16.15 3.93
C ARG A 66 -15.25 -17.08 2.73
N SER A 67 -16.13 -16.72 1.80
CA SER A 67 -16.37 -17.46 0.57
C SER A 67 -15.45 -16.97 -0.56
N TRP A 68 -15.25 -17.82 -1.58
CA TRP A 68 -14.61 -17.42 -2.85
C TRP A 68 -15.28 -16.19 -3.50
N LEU A 69 -16.56 -15.97 -3.23
CA LEU A 69 -17.28 -14.79 -3.69
C LEU A 69 -16.78 -13.49 -3.05
N ASP A 70 -16.29 -13.52 -1.81
CA ASP A 70 -15.80 -12.32 -1.13
C ASP A 70 -14.48 -11.83 -1.73
N LEU A 71 -13.74 -12.72 -2.39
CA LEU A 71 -12.53 -12.37 -3.15
C LEU A 71 -12.86 -11.54 -4.40
N THR A 72 -14.08 -11.61 -4.92
CA THR A 72 -14.48 -10.90 -6.15
C THR A 72 -14.39 -9.38 -5.98
N TRP A 73 -14.63 -8.84 -4.80
CA TRP A 73 -14.47 -7.41 -4.52
C TRP A 73 -13.01 -6.98 -4.73
N PHE A 74 -12.07 -7.73 -4.18
CA PHE A 74 -10.64 -7.43 -4.25
C PHE A 74 -10.12 -7.59 -5.68
N TYR A 75 -10.29 -8.77 -6.28
CA TYR A 75 -9.78 -9.05 -7.63
C TYR A 75 -10.54 -8.28 -8.72
N GLY A 76 -11.86 -8.14 -8.58
CA GLY A 76 -12.69 -7.35 -9.48
C GLY A 76 -12.35 -5.87 -9.42
N GLY A 77 -12.16 -5.31 -8.21
CA GLY A 77 -11.71 -3.93 -8.02
C GLY A 77 -10.33 -3.69 -8.63
N ALA A 78 -9.40 -4.64 -8.45
CA ALA A 78 -8.06 -4.56 -9.04
C ALA A 78 -8.12 -4.57 -10.57
N MET A 79 -8.90 -5.47 -11.15
CA MET A 79 -9.08 -5.55 -12.61
C MET A 79 -9.76 -4.30 -13.17
N LEU A 80 -10.82 -3.81 -12.51
CA LEU A 80 -11.49 -2.59 -12.92
C LEU A 80 -10.52 -1.41 -12.93
N PHE A 81 -9.71 -1.24 -11.88
CA PHE A 81 -8.68 -0.22 -11.89
C PHE A 81 -7.69 -0.40 -13.04
N LEU A 82 -7.17 -1.61 -13.28
CA LEU A 82 -6.20 -1.85 -14.35
C LEU A 82 -6.75 -1.52 -15.74
N VAL A 83 -8.05 -1.75 -15.96
CA VAL A 83 -8.72 -1.37 -17.22
C VAL A 83 -8.85 0.15 -17.34
N PHE A 84 -9.27 0.84 -16.27
CA PHE A 84 -9.60 2.27 -16.31
C PHE A 84 -8.43 3.22 -15.99
N ARG A 85 -7.31 2.74 -15.43
CA ARG A 85 -6.19 3.56 -14.93
C ARG A 85 -5.58 4.53 -15.93
N ASP A 86 -5.59 4.21 -17.22
CA ASP A 86 -4.98 5.06 -18.26
C ASP A 86 -5.93 6.14 -18.80
N LEU A 87 -7.22 6.10 -18.42
CA LEU A 87 -8.20 7.11 -18.86
C LEU A 87 -7.93 8.50 -18.27
N SER A 88 -7.21 8.56 -17.15
CA SER A 88 -6.77 9.80 -16.54
C SER A 88 -5.53 10.33 -17.26
N GLN A 89 -5.68 11.45 -17.98
CA GLN A 89 -4.57 12.22 -18.56
C GLN A 89 -3.61 11.41 -19.46
N ASN A 90 -4.11 10.36 -20.12
CA ASN A 90 -3.39 9.59 -21.15
C ASN A 90 -2.14 8.85 -20.63
N GLY A 91 -2.19 8.41 -19.36
CA GLY A 91 -1.18 7.58 -18.73
C GLY A 91 -1.52 7.25 -17.28
N SER A 92 -1.32 5.98 -16.90
CA SER A 92 -1.55 5.49 -15.54
C SER A 92 -0.71 6.22 -14.47
N PRO A 93 -1.13 6.20 -13.20
CA PRO A 93 -0.38 6.80 -12.09
C PRO A 93 1.11 6.41 -12.07
N GLY A 94 1.42 5.13 -12.26
CA GLY A 94 2.79 4.62 -12.31
C GLY A 94 3.58 5.15 -13.51
N LYS A 95 2.95 5.31 -14.69
CA LYS A 95 3.61 5.98 -15.82
C LYS A 95 3.94 7.43 -15.50
N ARG A 96 3.03 8.14 -14.83
CA ARG A 96 3.24 9.53 -14.41
C ARG A 96 4.37 9.65 -13.38
N MET A 97 4.45 8.71 -12.44
CA MET A 97 5.54 8.63 -11.44
C MET A 97 6.90 8.31 -12.06
N LEU A 98 6.93 7.78 -13.28
CA LEU A 98 8.15 7.56 -14.04
C LEU A 98 8.36 8.61 -15.14
N GLY A 99 7.46 9.56 -15.31
CA GLY A 99 7.55 10.59 -16.35
C GLY A 99 7.39 10.01 -17.76
N MET A 100 6.55 8.99 -17.91
CA MET A 100 6.16 8.41 -19.19
C MET A 100 4.75 8.85 -19.56
N CYS A 101 4.46 8.93 -20.85
CA CYS A 101 3.11 9.14 -21.37
C CYS A 101 2.83 8.22 -22.56
N LEU A 102 1.54 8.09 -22.90
CA LEU A 102 1.13 7.34 -24.07
C LEU A 102 0.89 8.25 -25.26
N ARG A 103 1.34 7.82 -26.44
CA ARG A 103 1.09 8.49 -27.72
C ARG A 103 0.76 7.47 -28.82
N LYS A 104 0.19 7.96 -29.93
CA LYS A 104 -0.01 7.13 -31.12
C LYS A 104 1.35 6.86 -31.78
N ILE A 105 1.52 5.67 -32.36
CA ILE A 105 2.78 5.32 -33.03
C ILE A 105 2.98 6.10 -34.35
N GLU A 106 1.89 6.38 -35.06
CA GLU A 106 1.88 7.14 -36.32
C GLU A 106 2.18 8.62 -36.10
N ASN A 107 1.72 9.19 -34.97
CA ASN A 107 1.95 10.58 -34.60
C ASN A 107 2.21 10.69 -33.09
N LEU A 108 3.48 10.85 -32.73
CA LEU A 108 3.94 10.92 -31.34
C LEU A 108 3.46 12.18 -30.61
N ASN A 109 2.95 13.20 -31.31
CA ASN A 109 2.39 14.39 -30.68
C ASN A 109 0.93 14.22 -30.30
N GLU A 110 0.25 13.20 -30.85
CA GLU A 110 -1.19 13.03 -30.67
C GLU A 110 -1.54 12.21 -29.42
N ILE A 111 -2.55 12.69 -28.70
CA ILE A 111 -3.15 12.02 -27.55
C ILE A 111 -3.98 10.82 -28.05
N VAL A 112 -3.98 9.73 -27.29
CA VAL A 112 -4.75 8.53 -27.63
C VAL A 112 -6.19 8.70 -27.13
N PRO A 113 -7.21 8.43 -27.95
CA PRO A 113 -8.60 8.56 -27.53
C PRO A 113 -8.99 7.47 -26.49
N LYS A 114 -9.96 7.80 -25.64
CA LYS A 114 -10.33 7.02 -24.44
C LYS A 114 -10.84 5.62 -24.74
N ASP A 115 -11.59 5.45 -25.83
CA ASP A 115 -12.09 4.15 -26.29
C ASP A 115 -10.94 3.19 -26.64
N ARG A 116 -9.90 3.71 -27.29
CA ARG A 116 -8.69 2.97 -27.64
C ARG A 116 -7.88 2.62 -26.40
N LEU A 117 -7.79 3.53 -25.42
CA LEU A 117 -7.17 3.27 -24.11
C LEU A 117 -7.87 2.13 -23.36
N PHE A 118 -9.20 2.11 -23.36
CA PHE A 118 -9.99 1.06 -22.73
C PHE A 118 -9.73 -0.30 -23.39
N LYS A 119 -9.91 -0.40 -24.72
CA LYS A 119 -9.67 -1.64 -25.48
C LYS A 119 -8.26 -2.18 -25.29
N ARG A 120 -7.28 -1.27 -25.26
CA ARG A 120 -5.87 -1.58 -25.02
C ARG A 120 -5.63 -2.17 -23.64
N ASN A 121 -6.36 -1.74 -22.62
CA ASN A 121 -6.15 -2.21 -21.27
C ASN A 121 -6.90 -3.51 -20.97
N LEU A 122 -7.88 -3.91 -21.79
CA LEU A 122 -8.52 -5.23 -21.68
C LEU A 122 -7.50 -6.36 -21.81
N SER A 123 -6.43 -6.20 -22.59
CA SER A 123 -5.41 -7.24 -22.70
C SER A 123 -4.64 -7.49 -21.39
N LEU A 124 -4.74 -6.60 -20.39
CA LEU A 124 -4.20 -6.81 -19.04
C LEU A 124 -4.85 -7.97 -18.29
N PHE A 125 -5.99 -8.50 -18.75
CA PHE A 125 -6.53 -9.76 -18.21
C PHE A 125 -5.55 -10.93 -18.33
N ILE A 126 -4.60 -10.86 -19.28
CA ILE A 126 -3.57 -11.86 -19.51
C ILE A 126 -2.20 -11.30 -19.08
N LEU A 127 -2.12 -10.79 -17.86
CA LEU A 127 -0.98 -9.99 -17.36
C LEU A 127 0.39 -10.67 -17.49
N PRO A 128 0.57 -11.96 -17.16
CA PRO A 128 1.87 -12.61 -17.31
C PRO A 128 2.35 -12.64 -18.77
N TRP A 129 1.43 -12.87 -19.70
CA TRP A 129 1.72 -12.86 -21.13
C TRP A 129 2.03 -11.46 -21.64
N GLU A 130 1.31 -10.44 -21.15
CA GLU A 130 1.57 -9.05 -21.47
C GLU A 130 2.95 -8.57 -21.02
N ALA A 131 3.37 -8.98 -19.82
CA ALA A 131 4.70 -8.67 -19.31
C ALA A 131 5.79 -9.31 -20.18
N TRP A 132 5.57 -10.55 -20.64
CA TRP A 132 6.48 -11.25 -21.55
C TRP A 132 6.63 -10.55 -22.91
N GLU A 133 5.53 -10.06 -23.49
CA GLU A 133 5.54 -9.35 -24.79
C GLU A 133 6.35 -8.05 -24.77
N ILE A 134 6.44 -7.35 -23.63
CA ILE A 134 7.27 -6.14 -23.48
C ILE A 134 8.73 -6.42 -23.83
N PHE A 135 9.24 -7.60 -23.46
CA PHE A 135 10.63 -7.97 -23.70
C PHE A 135 10.90 -8.41 -25.15
N ARG A 136 9.86 -8.86 -25.87
CA ARG A 136 9.97 -9.32 -27.26
C ARG A 136 9.93 -8.17 -28.27
N ASP A 137 9.17 -7.12 -28.00
CA ASP A 137 9.03 -6.00 -28.93
C ASP A 137 10.20 -5.00 -28.80
N PRO A 138 10.87 -4.60 -29.90
CA PRO A 138 11.96 -3.63 -29.86
C PRO A 138 11.57 -2.27 -29.30
N TYR A 139 10.30 -1.89 -29.48
CA TYR A 139 9.72 -0.68 -28.93
C TYR A 139 9.09 -0.91 -27.57
N GLY A 140 9.27 -2.06 -26.93
CA GLY A 140 8.73 -2.40 -25.61
C GLY A 140 7.20 -2.35 -25.52
N ARG A 141 6.50 -2.59 -26.63
CA ARG A 141 5.03 -2.55 -26.70
C ARG A 141 4.44 -3.85 -26.18
N ARG A 142 3.41 -3.71 -25.38
CA ARG A 142 2.51 -4.79 -24.95
C ARG A 142 1.61 -5.25 -26.09
N LEU A 143 0.98 -6.41 -25.96
CA LEU A 143 -0.05 -6.90 -26.89
C LEU A 143 -1.13 -5.84 -27.09
N GLY A 144 -1.66 -5.26 -26.01
CA GLY A 144 -2.60 -4.15 -26.08
C GLY A 144 -2.03 -2.96 -26.85
N ASP A 145 -0.78 -2.55 -26.56
CA ASP A 145 -0.17 -1.40 -27.21
C ASP A 145 -0.01 -1.62 -28.74
N ARG A 146 0.29 -2.85 -29.18
CA ARG A 146 0.32 -3.23 -30.61
C ARG A 146 -1.07 -3.17 -31.24
N LEU A 147 -2.07 -3.77 -30.61
CA LEU A 147 -3.46 -3.78 -31.11
C LEU A 147 -4.06 -2.36 -31.22
N ALA A 148 -3.67 -1.47 -30.30
CA ALA A 148 -4.14 -0.09 -30.28
C ALA A 148 -3.30 0.88 -31.14
N GLY A 149 -2.18 0.43 -31.72
CA GLY A 149 -1.26 1.29 -32.48
C GLY A 149 -0.65 2.40 -31.60
N THR A 150 -0.24 2.07 -30.38
CA THR A 150 0.27 3.02 -29.39
C THR A 150 1.68 2.69 -28.94
N VAL A 151 2.38 3.70 -28.43
CA VAL A 151 3.73 3.56 -27.89
C VAL A 151 3.90 4.42 -26.65
N VAL A 152 4.62 3.90 -25.65
CA VAL A 152 4.95 4.63 -24.44
C VAL A 152 6.26 5.38 -24.65
N ILE A 153 6.22 6.70 -24.50
CA ILE A 153 7.39 7.57 -24.66
C ILE A 153 7.71 8.27 -23.35
N ASP A 154 8.94 8.76 -23.23
CA ASP A 154 9.28 9.68 -22.16
C ASP A 154 8.55 11.02 -22.38
N ASN A 155 7.86 11.49 -21.35
CA ASN A 155 7.05 12.70 -21.44
C ASN A 155 7.97 13.94 -21.35
N PRO A 156 8.05 14.79 -22.40
CA PRO A 156 8.85 16.01 -22.35
C PRO A 156 8.35 16.98 -21.26
N ASP A 157 7.04 17.01 -21.03
CA ASP A 157 6.38 17.86 -20.03
C ASP A 157 6.29 17.18 -18.66
N ALA A 158 7.12 16.17 -18.39
CA ALA A 158 7.12 15.50 -17.10
C ALA A 158 7.53 16.46 -15.98
N MET A 159 6.94 16.26 -14.80
CA MET A 159 7.42 16.92 -13.58
C MET A 159 8.91 16.63 -13.39
N ARG A 160 9.63 17.64 -12.87
CA ARG A 160 11.05 17.52 -12.51
C ARG A 160 11.29 16.22 -11.72
N PRO A 161 12.36 15.45 -12.02
CA PRO A 161 12.59 14.14 -11.42
C PRO A 161 12.51 14.14 -9.89
N MET A 162 13.08 15.14 -9.23
CA MET A 162 13.05 15.27 -7.77
C MET A 162 11.63 15.42 -7.21
N ARG A 163 10.80 16.28 -7.81
CA ARG A 163 9.40 16.48 -7.37
C ARG A 163 8.59 15.20 -7.54
N ARG A 164 8.86 14.46 -8.61
CA ARG A 164 8.19 13.21 -8.91
C ARG A 164 8.54 12.12 -7.90
N LEU A 165 9.83 12.01 -7.53
CA LEU A 165 10.28 11.11 -6.47
C LEU A 165 9.65 11.46 -5.13
N LEU A 166 9.66 12.74 -4.76
CA LEU A 166 9.06 13.22 -3.50
C LEU A 166 7.56 12.94 -3.45
N LEU A 167 6.81 13.24 -4.51
CA LEU A 167 5.37 12.95 -4.57
C LEU A 167 5.09 11.45 -4.50
N SER A 168 5.95 10.64 -5.12
CA SER A 168 5.80 9.18 -5.11
C SER A 168 6.02 8.63 -3.70
N ASN A 169 7.09 9.05 -3.04
CA ASN A 169 7.35 8.67 -1.65
C ASN A 169 6.25 9.15 -0.72
N LEU A 170 5.81 10.41 -0.85
CA LEU A 170 4.70 10.94 -0.04
C LEU A 170 3.43 10.11 -0.20
N LEU A 171 3.11 9.68 -1.43
CA LEU A 171 1.96 8.81 -1.69
C LEU A 171 2.10 7.46 -0.95
N PHE A 172 3.24 6.78 -1.10
CA PHE A 172 3.47 5.47 -0.48
C PHE A 172 3.57 5.54 1.05
N PHE A 173 4.30 6.51 1.60
CA PHE A 173 4.35 6.76 3.04
C PHE A 173 2.99 7.17 3.59
N GLY A 174 2.18 7.92 2.82
CA GLY A 174 0.82 8.25 3.20
C GLY A 174 -0.04 7.01 3.42
N PHE A 175 -0.01 6.05 2.49
CA PHE A 175 -0.69 4.76 2.68
C PHE A 175 -0.17 3.98 3.89
N PHE A 176 1.14 4.01 4.13
CA PHE A 176 1.75 3.35 5.28
C PHE A 176 1.27 3.95 6.61
N ILE A 177 1.29 5.28 6.75
CA ILE A 177 0.81 5.98 7.95
C ILE A 177 -0.69 5.70 8.19
N ILE A 178 -1.50 5.74 7.12
CA ILE A 178 -2.93 5.41 7.22
C ILE A 178 -3.11 3.95 7.67
N ALA A 179 -2.33 3.01 7.13
CA ALA A 179 -2.42 1.61 7.52
C ALA A 179 -2.09 1.41 9.01
N LEU A 180 -1.04 2.07 9.51
CA LEU A 180 -0.71 2.05 10.95
C LEU A 180 -1.82 2.66 11.80
N GLY A 181 -2.37 3.81 11.39
CA GLY A 181 -3.46 4.46 12.12
C GLY A 181 -4.76 3.66 12.16
N LEU A 182 -4.99 2.80 11.15
CA LEU A 182 -6.17 1.92 11.10
C LEU A 182 -5.97 0.59 11.82
N GLN A 183 -4.75 0.24 12.22
CA GLN A 183 -4.48 -1.03 12.92
C GLN A 183 -5.24 -1.09 14.25
N GLN A 184 -5.14 -0.05 15.08
CA GLN A 184 -5.76 -0.04 16.41
C GLN A 184 -7.29 -0.09 16.39
N PRO A 185 -7.99 0.77 15.62
CA PRO A 185 -9.44 0.66 15.50
C PRO A 185 -9.90 -0.71 14.98
N ASN A 186 -9.10 -1.35 14.13
CA ASN A 186 -9.45 -2.65 13.57
C ASN A 186 -9.21 -3.82 14.54
N MET A 187 -8.21 -3.73 15.42
CA MET A 187 -8.03 -4.68 16.51
C MET A 187 -9.22 -4.64 17.47
N ARG A 188 -9.72 -3.44 17.83
CA ARG A 188 -10.90 -3.27 18.70
C ARG A 188 -12.21 -3.81 18.12
N LYS A 189 -12.27 -3.97 16.80
CA LYS A 189 -13.42 -4.58 16.09
C LYS A 189 -13.38 -6.10 16.06
N THR A 190 -12.30 -6.74 16.53
CA THR A 190 -12.24 -8.21 16.60
C THR A 190 -13.11 -8.73 17.73
N SER A 191 -13.75 -9.87 17.50
CA SER A 191 -14.55 -10.52 18.54
C SER A 191 -13.68 -11.00 19.71
N ALA A 192 -12.47 -11.48 19.44
CA ALA A 192 -11.50 -11.85 20.48
C ALA A 192 -11.20 -10.70 21.44
N PHE A 193 -10.96 -9.49 20.91
CA PHE A 193 -10.76 -8.29 21.73
C PHE A 193 -12.01 -8.00 22.56
N GLN A 194 -13.20 -7.99 21.95
CA GLN A 194 -14.44 -7.63 22.63
C GLN A 194 -14.77 -8.59 23.79
N VAL A 195 -14.67 -9.89 23.55
CA VAL A 195 -14.88 -10.92 24.59
C VAL A 195 -13.89 -10.75 25.72
N SER A 196 -12.60 -10.61 25.39
CA SER A 196 -11.54 -10.50 26.39
C SER A 196 -11.65 -9.19 27.21
N TYR A 197 -12.00 -8.10 26.55
CA TYR A 197 -12.17 -6.80 27.18
C TYR A 197 -13.32 -6.82 28.19
N GLU A 198 -14.47 -7.43 27.85
CA GLU A 198 -15.59 -7.55 28.78
C GLU A 198 -15.26 -8.45 29.98
N VAL A 199 -14.48 -9.53 29.78
CA VAL A 199 -14.00 -10.38 30.87
C VAL A 199 -13.13 -9.60 31.85
N VAL A 200 -12.12 -8.86 31.35
CA VAL A 200 -11.22 -8.07 32.21
C VAL A 200 -11.98 -6.93 32.90
N LYS A 201 -12.93 -6.29 32.21
CA LYS A 201 -13.72 -5.19 32.76
C LYS A 201 -14.60 -5.59 33.95
N GLN A 202 -14.96 -6.88 34.05
CA GLN A 202 -15.75 -7.44 35.13
C GLN A 202 -14.88 -8.04 36.26
N ASP A 203 -13.56 -8.17 36.05
CA ASP A 203 -12.64 -8.72 37.04
C ASP A 203 -12.45 -7.75 38.22
N SER A 204 -12.54 -8.27 39.45
CA SER A 204 -12.45 -7.46 40.66
C SER A 204 -11.12 -6.71 40.78
N ARG A 205 -10.01 -7.32 40.33
CA ARG A 205 -8.67 -6.71 40.39
C ARG A 205 -8.60 -5.49 39.48
N TYR A 206 -9.17 -5.59 38.27
CA TYR A 206 -9.23 -4.45 37.37
C TYR A 206 -10.19 -3.36 37.86
N LEU A 207 -11.31 -3.72 38.49
CA LEU A 207 -12.23 -2.72 39.08
C LEU A 207 -11.54 -1.89 40.18
N GLU A 208 -10.68 -2.51 40.98
CA GLU A 208 -9.86 -1.82 41.98
C GLU A 208 -8.85 -0.85 41.33
N LEU A 209 -8.12 -1.31 40.30
CA LEU A 209 -7.20 -0.47 39.52
C LEU A 209 -7.89 0.72 38.87
N ARG A 210 -9.07 0.48 38.29
CA ARG A 210 -9.86 1.51 37.65
C ARG A 210 -10.38 2.54 38.65
N ALA A 211 -10.77 2.10 39.85
CA ALA A 211 -11.16 3.01 40.94
C ALA A 211 -10.00 3.89 41.40
N ALA A 212 -8.77 3.39 41.32
CA ALA A 212 -7.54 4.17 41.55
C ALA A 212 -7.15 5.09 40.38
N GLY A 213 -7.92 5.10 39.28
CA GLY A 213 -7.70 6.00 38.14
C GLY A 213 -6.83 5.43 37.02
N PHE A 214 -6.45 4.14 37.10
CA PHE A 214 -5.68 3.50 36.04
C PHE A 214 -6.58 2.99 34.90
N GLU A 215 -6.07 3.06 33.67
CA GLU A 215 -6.76 2.57 32.47
C GLU A 215 -6.01 1.40 31.85
N LEU A 216 -6.73 0.57 31.07
CA LEU A 216 -6.10 -0.50 30.30
C LEU A 216 -5.35 0.14 29.12
N GLU A 217 -4.10 -0.26 28.97
CA GLU A 217 -3.32 0.03 27.78
C GLU A 217 -3.84 -0.76 26.57
N GLU A 218 -3.30 -0.44 25.40
CA GLU A 218 -3.61 -1.16 24.18
C GLU A 218 -3.17 -2.63 24.31
N PRO A 219 -4.07 -3.59 24.04
CA PRO A 219 -3.74 -4.99 24.25
C PRO A 219 -2.91 -5.59 23.13
N GLU A 220 -2.18 -6.63 23.48
CA GLU A 220 -1.49 -7.52 22.55
C GLU A 220 -2.39 -8.70 22.21
N LEU A 221 -2.53 -8.99 20.92
CA LEU A 221 -3.37 -10.08 20.41
C LEU A 221 -2.50 -11.15 19.76
N HIS A 222 -2.50 -12.35 20.34
CA HIS A 222 -1.93 -13.55 19.75
C HIS A 222 -3.07 -14.53 19.44
N LEU A 223 -3.60 -14.42 18.23
CA LEU A 223 -4.73 -15.24 17.78
C LEU A 223 -4.25 -16.34 16.85
N ASP A 224 -4.66 -17.57 17.14
CA ASP A 224 -4.49 -18.73 16.28
C ASP A 224 -5.87 -19.16 15.76
N PHE A 225 -5.98 -19.24 14.44
CA PHE A 225 -7.24 -19.49 13.73
C PHE A 225 -7.37 -20.94 13.22
N ARG A 226 -6.43 -21.81 13.57
CA ARG A 226 -6.44 -23.22 13.15
C ARG A 226 -7.37 -24.05 14.03
N GLY A 227 -7.98 -25.08 13.46
CA GLY A 227 -8.92 -25.96 14.19
C GLY A 227 -8.26 -26.86 15.25
N ASP A 228 -6.93 -27.04 15.18
CA ASP A 228 -6.08 -27.78 16.11
C ASP A 228 -5.04 -26.88 16.81
N ALA A 229 -5.35 -25.59 16.88
CA ALA A 229 -4.47 -24.55 17.40
C ALA A 229 -4.14 -24.66 18.89
N GLU A 230 -3.03 -24.04 19.28
CA GLU A 230 -2.81 -23.62 20.66
C GLU A 230 -3.83 -22.54 21.06
N ASP A 231 -4.05 -22.39 22.37
CA ASP A 231 -4.98 -21.38 22.86
C ASP A 231 -4.51 -19.97 22.46
N SER A 232 -5.46 -19.19 21.95
CA SER A 232 -5.25 -17.78 21.63
C SER A 232 -5.19 -16.96 22.90
N ARG A 233 -4.35 -15.92 22.91
CA ARG A 233 -4.08 -15.10 24.09
C ARG A 233 -4.30 -13.62 23.77
N VAL A 234 -5.08 -12.94 24.61
CA VAL A 234 -5.26 -11.49 24.56
C VAL A 234 -4.75 -10.91 25.87
N ARG A 235 -3.72 -10.06 25.78
CA ARG A 235 -3.03 -9.52 26.93
C ARG A 235 -3.34 -8.03 27.09
N PHE A 236 -3.92 -7.65 28.21
CA PHE A 236 -4.09 -6.26 28.62
C PHE A 236 -3.07 -5.89 29.68
N ARG A 237 -2.58 -4.66 29.62
CA ARG A 237 -1.63 -4.12 30.60
C ARG A 237 -2.23 -2.93 31.32
N VAL A 238 -1.85 -2.78 32.57
CA VAL A 238 -2.11 -1.59 33.39
C VAL A 238 -0.77 -1.20 33.99
N ASN A 239 -0.21 -0.09 33.52
CA ASN A 239 1.04 0.44 34.04
C ASN A 239 0.76 1.29 35.29
N GLN A 240 1.42 0.92 36.38
CA GLN A 240 1.61 1.73 37.57
C GLN A 240 3.06 2.21 37.61
N ASP A 241 3.35 3.21 38.44
CA ASP A 241 4.66 3.87 38.46
C ASP A 241 5.86 2.90 38.64
N GLU A 242 5.68 1.80 39.37
CA GLU A 242 6.75 0.81 39.65
C GLU A 242 6.36 -0.65 39.29
N GLU A 243 5.11 -0.89 38.90
CA GLU A 243 4.58 -2.24 38.64
C GLU A 243 3.70 -2.25 37.38
N VAL A 244 3.85 -3.30 36.57
CA VAL A 244 2.98 -3.59 35.43
C VAL A 244 2.08 -4.75 35.79
N GLN A 245 0.78 -4.49 35.81
CA GLN A 245 -0.21 -5.55 35.97
C GLN A 245 -0.68 -6.04 34.60
N ILE A 246 -0.64 -7.36 34.42
CA ILE A 246 -0.94 -8.01 33.15
C ILE A 246 -2.15 -8.93 33.35
N PHE A 247 -3.19 -8.70 32.55
CA PHE A 247 -4.36 -9.55 32.43
C PHE A 247 -4.28 -10.32 31.12
N GLU A 248 -4.10 -11.63 31.19
CA GLU A 248 -3.98 -12.48 30.01
C GLU A 248 -5.22 -13.37 29.89
N VAL A 249 -6.05 -13.10 28.88
CA VAL A 249 -7.26 -13.85 28.59
C VAL A 249 -6.92 -14.95 27.61
N VAL A 250 -7.20 -16.19 28.01
CA VAL A 250 -6.97 -17.39 27.19
C VAL A 250 -8.28 -17.77 26.51
N LEU A 251 -8.26 -17.85 25.19
CA LEU A 251 -9.39 -18.10 24.31
C LEU A 251 -9.15 -19.33 23.44
N ALA A 252 -10.20 -20.11 23.19
CA ALA A 252 -10.22 -21.15 22.18
C ALA A 252 -11.20 -20.79 21.06
N LEU A 253 -10.81 -21.06 19.81
CA LEU A 253 -11.69 -20.88 18.66
C LEU A 253 -12.56 -22.12 18.47
N VAL A 254 -13.87 -21.95 18.59
CA VAL A 254 -14.84 -23.04 18.43
C VAL A 254 -15.59 -22.84 17.11
N GLU A 255 -15.41 -23.78 16.17
CA GLU A 255 -15.98 -23.65 14.81
C GLU A 255 -17.47 -24.02 14.70
N LYS A 256 -17.97 -24.92 15.56
CA LYS A 256 -19.33 -25.47 15.49
C LYS A 256 -20.13 -25.12 16.75
N PRO A 257 -21.43 -24.78 16.64
CA PRO A 257 -22.27 -24.70 15.44
C PRO A 257 -22.04 -23.44 14.57
N SER A 258 -21.37 -22.43 15.11
CA SER A 258 -20.91 -21.23 14.41
C SER A 258 -19.55 -20.79 14.98
N PRO A 259 -18.64 -20.20 14.19
CA PRO A 259 -17.34 -19.77 14.69
C PRO A 259 -17.50 -18.72 15.79
N HIS A 260 -16.94 -18.98 16.97
CA HIS A 260 -16.93 -18.05 18.11
C HIS A 260 -15.71 -18.31 19.00
N TRP A 261 -15.33 -17.31 19.80
CA TRP A 261 -14.30 -17.46 20.83
C TRP A 261 -14.93 -17.91 22.14
N GLU A 262 -14.40 -18.99 22.70
CA GLU A 262 -14.76 -19.52 24.01
C GLU A 262 -13.67 -19.14 25.03
N LEU A 263 -14.08 -18.64 26.19
CA LEU A 263 -13.17 -18.32 27.28
C LEU A 263 -12.67 -19.61 27.95
N LYS A 264 -11.36 -19.82 27.97
CA LYS A 264 -10.71 -20.91 28.72
C LYS A 264 -10.30 -20.48 30.12
N GLY A 265 -9.83 -19.24 30.26
CA GLY A 265 -9.38 -18.73 31.55
C GLY A 265 -8.87 -17.29 31.48
N LEU A 266 -8.62 -16.75 32.67
CA LEU A 266 -8.01 -15.44 32.87
C LEU A 266 -6.81 -15.62 33.80
N GLU A 267 -5.62 -15.40 33.26
CA GLU A 267 -4.36 -15.38 34.00
C GLU A 267 -4.04 -13.94 34.40
N PHE A 268 -3.42 -13.78 35.57
CA PHE A 268 -3.02 -12.47 36.09
C PHE A 268 -1.60 -12.53 36.60
N GLN A 269 -0.79 -11.55 36.20
CA GLN A 269 0.60 -11.46 36.60
C GLN A 269 0.91 -10.01 36.98
N THR A 270 1.68 -9.85 38.05
CA THR A 270 2.28 -8.55 38.43
C THR A 270 3.77 -8.64 38.16
N LEU A 271 4.28 -7.74 37.32
CA LEU A 271 5.70 -7.60 37.05
C LEU A 271 6.18 -6.30 37.70
N LYS A 272 7.30 -6.35 38.41
CA LYS A 272 7.98 -5.14 38.86
C LYS A 272 8.78 -4.58 37.70
N GLN A 273 8.72 -3.27 37.47
CA GLN A 273 9.68 -2.62 36.57
C GLN A 273 11.04 -2.65 37.27
N GLU A 274 11.96 -3.49 36.79
CA GLU A 274 13.36 -3.34 37.15
C GLU A 274 13.84 -2.03 36.50
N GLU A 275 14.37 -1.11 37.31
CA GLU A 275 15.03 0.11 36.83
C GLU A 275 16.16 -0.31 35.88
N GLU A 276 15.96 -0.15 34.56
CA GLU A 276 17.08 -0.12 33.62
C GLU A 276 17.84 1.19 33.85
N ASP A 277 18.90 1.11 34.67
CA ASP A 277 19.96 2.11 34.83
C ASP A 277 20.76 2.34 33.53
#